data_AF-A0A0K2UVR6-F1
#
_entry.id   AF-A0A0K2UVR6-F1
#
_cell.length_a   1.000
_cell.length_b   1.000
_cell.length_c   1.000
_cell.angle_alpha   90.00
_cell.angle_beta   90.00
_cell.angle_gamma   90.00
#
_symmetry.space_group_name_H-M   'P 1'
#
loop_
_entity.id
_entity.type
_entity.pdbx_description
1 polymer ?
#
loop_
_entity_poly.entity_id
_entity_poly.type
_entity_poly.pdbx_seq_one_letter_code
_entity_poly.pdbx_strand_id
1 'polypeptide(L)' 'MPLKIYGMTASPPVRLVLLTAEVLGLDYEFVEVNIDKSEQLADDFLKCVLAIFLIRE' A
#
# COMPACT_ATOMS: atom_id res chain seq x y z
N MET A 1 -8.80 11.11 9.96
CA MET A 1 -7.72 10.10 10.02
C MET A 1 -7.04 10.15 8.66
N PRO A 2 -5.76 10.57 8.58
CA PRO A 2 -5.08 10.70 7.30
C PRO A 2 -5.00 9.33 6.62
N LEU A 3 -5.16 9.29 5.30
CA LEU A 3 -5.05 8.08 4.51
C LEU A 3 -3.60 7.58 4.58
N LYS A 4 -3.38 6.33 4.98
CA LYS A 4 -2.05 5.73 5.03
C LYS A 4 -1.92 4.67 3.94
N ILE A 5 -0.93 4.82 3.07
CA ILE A 5 -0.65 3.90 1.98
C ILE A 5 0.63 3.16 2.32
N TYR A 6 0.51 1.85 2.60
CA TYR A 6 1.65 0.99 2.91
C TYR A 6 2.07 0.22 1.67
N GLY A 7 3.35 0.28 1.31
CA GLY A 7 3.87 -0.54 0.22
C GLY A 7 5.24 -0.11 -0.28
N MET A 8 5.64 -0.65 -1.42
CA MET A 8 6.86 -0.23 -2.12
C MET A 8 6.48 0.48 -3.42
N THR A 9 7.18 1.58 -3.73
CA THR A 9 6.94 2.30 -4.99
C THR A 9 7.25 1.44 -6.21
N ALA A 10 8.12 0.42 -6.08
CA ALA A 10 8.45 -0.55 -7.13
C ALA A 10 7.27 -1.48 -7.50
N SER A 11 6.30 -1.66 -6.59
CA SER A 11 5.15 -2.53 -6.82
C SER A 11 4.11 -1.85 -7.74
N PRO A 12 3.73 -2.47 -8.87
CA PRO A 12 2.71 -1.93 -9.77
C PRO A 12 1.39 -1.53 -9.10
N PRO A 13 0.78 -2.33 -8.20
CA PRO A 13 -0.48 -1.96 -7.54
C PRO A 13 -0.33 -0.75 -6.61
N VAL A 14 0.78 -0.62 -5.89
CA VAL A 14 1.03 0.54 -5.01
C VAL A 14 1.09 1.82 -5.82
N ARG A 15 1.75 1.76 -6.99
CA ARG A 15 1.86 2.90 -7.90
C ARG A 15 0.50 3.34 -8.46
N LEU A 16 -0.40 2.39 -8.75
CA LEU A 16 -1.77 2.69 -9.17
C LEU A 16 -2.54 3.47 -8.09
N VAL A 17 -2.43 3.04 -6.83
CA VAL A 17 -3.10 3.71 -5.70
C VAL A 17 -2.53 5.11 -5.48
N LEU A 18 -1.20 5.26 -5.52
CA LEU A 18 -0.54 6.57 -5.40
C LEU A 18 -0.99 7.53 -6.51
N LEU A 19 -0.97 7.09 -7.78
CA LEU A 19 -1.43 7.90 -8.90
C LEU A 19 -2.91 8.29 -8.75
N THR A 20 -3.75 7.37 -8.28
CA THR A 20 -5.17 7.66 -8.04
C THR A 20 -5.34 8.69 -6.93
N ALA A 21 -4.56 8.58 -5.85
CA ALA A 21 -4.61 9.53 -4.73
C ALA A 21 -4.15 10.94 -5.15
N GLU A 22 -3.10 11.03 -5.98
CA GLU A 22 -2.63 12.28 -6.58
C GLU A 22 -3.70 12.92 -7.49
N VAL A 23 -4.31 12.13 -8.38
CA VAL A 23 -5.36 12.62 -9.30
C VAL A 23 -6.60 13.12 -8.54
N LEU A 24 -6.92 12.49 -7.41
CA LEU A 24 -8.04 12.88 -6.55
C LEU A 24 -7.69 14.01 -5.58
N GLY A 25 -6.42 14.43 -5.49
CA GLY A 25 -5.95 15.47 -4.56
C GLY A 25 -6.13 15.08 -3.09
N LEU A 26 -5.94 13.80 -2.76
CA LEU A 26 -6.09 13.30 -1.40
C LEU A 26 -4.79 13.50 -0.61
N ASP A 27 -4.88 13.99 0.63
CA ASP A 27 -3.75 13.98 1.56
C ASP A 27 -3.53 12.56 2.09
N TYR A 28 -2.37 11.98 1.77
CA TYR A 28 -1.98 10.65 2.24
C TYR A 28 -0.55 10.62 2.77
N GLU A 29 -0.32 9.69 3.69
CA GLU A 29 0.99 9.35 4.23
C GLU A 29 1.46 8.04 3.60
N PHE A 30 2.57 8.07 2.89
CA PHE A 30 3.17 6.87 2.32
C PHE A 30 4.14 6.23 3.30
N VAL A 31 3.88 4.97 3.65
CA VAL A 31 4.75 4.17 4.53
C VAL A 31 5.42 3.10 3.68
N GLU A 32 6.74 3.22 3.51
CA GLU A 32 7.52 2.26 2.76
C GLU A 32 7.59 0.92 3.51
N VAL A 33 7.30 -0.18 2.81
CA VAL A 33 7.35 -1.54 3.34
C VAL A 33 8.48 -2.29 2.67
N ASN A 34 9.42 -2.80 3.47
CA ASN A 34 10.57 -3.53 2.98
C ASN A 34 10.22 -5.01 2.77
N ILE A 35 10.08 -5.40 1.49
CA ILE A 35 9.77 -6.79 1.12
C ILE A 35 10.96 -7.72 1.33
N ASP A 36 12.20 -7.24 1.18
CA ASP A 36 13.41 -8.02 1.40
C ASP A 36 13.55 -8.45 2.88
N LYS A 37 13.04 -7.62 3.80
CA LYS A 37 12.95 -7.92 5.23
C LYS A 37 11.68 -8.68 5.64
N SER A 38 10.83 -9.04 4.67
CA SER A 38 9.57 -9.73 4.92
C SER A 38 8.60 -8.95 5.83
N GLU A 39 8.65 -7.62 5.84
CA GLU A 39 7.76 -6.78 6.66
C GLU A 39 6.27 -6.93 6.28
N GLN A 40 6.00 -7.33 5.03
CA GLN A 40 4.65 -7.68 4.56
C GLN A 40 4.07 -8.94 5.22
N LEU A 41 4.89 -9.75 5.90
CA LEU A 41 4.47 -10.93 6.65
C LEU A 41 4.30 -10.66 8.14
N ALA A 42 4.64 -9.44 8.61
CA ALA A 42 4.40 -9.06 9.99
C ALA A 42 2.90 -9.02 10.29
N ASP A 43 2.51 -9.49 11.47
CA ASP A 43 1.11 -9.51 11.91
C ASP A 43 0.44 -8.13 11.87
N ASP A 44 1.23 -7.07 12.03
CA ASP A 44 0.75 -5.69 11.94
C ASP A 44 0.38 -5.29 10.51
N PHE A 45 1.10 -5.79 9.50
CA PHE A 45 0.78 -5.55 8.10
C PHE A 45 -0.43 -6.39 7.66
N LEU A 46 -0.52 -7.66 8.09
CA LEU A 46 -1.63 -8.56 7.75
C LEU A 46 -3.00 -8.05 8.22
N LYS A 47 -3.05 -7.33 9.35
CA LYS A 47 -4.28 -6.68 9.85
C LYS A 47 -4.69 -5.44 9.03
N CYS A 48 -3.76 -4.86 8.27
CA CYS A 48 -3.99 -3.70 7.41
C CYS A 48 -4.33 -4.08 5.95
N VAL A 49 -4.27 -5.37 5.58
CA VAL A 49 -4.56 -5.82 4.21
C VAL A 49 -6.07 -5.73 3.94
N LEU A 50 -6.50 -4.56 3.48
CA LEU A 50 -7.80 -4.36 2.85
C LEU A 50 -7.61 -3.61 1.51
N ALA A 51 -6.81 -4.14 0.57
CA ALA A 51 -6.82 -3.62 -0.81
C ALA A 51 -6.16 -4.47 -1.93
N ILE A 52 -5.14 -5.33 -1.70
CA ILE A 52 -4.29 -5.79 -2.83
C ILE A 52 -4.56 -7.24 -3.31
N PHE A 53 -5.46 -7.99 -2.67
CA PHE A 53 -5.79 -9.37 -3.09
C PHE A 53 -7.04 -9.48 -3.97
N LEU A 54 -7.27 -8.52 -4.87
CA LEU A 54 -8.38 -8.54 -5.85
C LEU A 54 -7.95 -9.04 -7.25
N ILE A 55 -6.80 -9.71 -7.36
CA ILE A 55 -6.48 -10.55 -8.53
C ILE A 55 -6.18 -11.97 -8.04
N ARG A 56 -7.21 -12.63 -7.52
CA ARG A 56 -7.33 -14.08 -7.62
C ARG A 56 -8.69 -14.35 -8.22
N GLU A 57 -8.64 -14.75 -9.49
CA GLU A 57 -9.68 -15.58 -10.11
C GLU A 57 -9.99 -16.78 -9.20
#